data_AF-A0A520KYF1-F1
#
_entry.id   AF-A0A520KYF1-F1
#
_cell.length_a   1.000
_cell.length_b   1.000
_cell.length_c   1.000
_cell.angle_alpha   90.00
_cell.angle_beta   90.00
_cell.angle_gamma   90.00
#
_symmetry.space_group_name_H-M   'P 1'
#
loop_
_entity.id
_entity.type
_entity.pdbx_description
1 polymer ?
#
loop_
_entity_poly.entity_id
_entity_poly.type
_entity_poly.pdbx_seq_one_letter_code
_entity_poly.pdbx_strand_id
1 'polypeptide(L)' 'MVENSGVPTALTGPTVIWEYTNPEFEKFFGFKREDVLGKNTLELPLPSQ' A
#
# COMPACT_ATOMS: atom_id res chain seq x y z
N MET A 1 -10.33 10.81 -9.31
CA MET A 1 -9.40 9.67 -9.48
C MET A 1 -8.88 9.28 -8.10
N VAL A 2 -8.62 7.99 -7.86
CA VAL A 2 -8.08 7.52 -6.55
C VAL A 2 -6.69 8.10 -6.23
N GLU A 3 -5.97 8.53 -7.26
CA GLU A 3 -4.61 9.07 -7.16
C GLU A 3 -4.54 10.47 -6.52
N ASN A 4 -5.64 11.24 -6.56
CA ASN A 4 -5.72 12.61 -6.03
C ASN A 4 -6.72 12.73 -4.86
N SER A 5 -6.99 11.63 -4.15
CA SER A 5 -7.98 11.59 -3.06
C SER A 5 -7.52 12.33 -1.79
N GLY A 6 -6.21 12.59 -1.64
CA GLY A 6 -5.64 13.14 -0.41
C GLY A 6 -5.64 12.16 0.78
N VAL A 7 -6.02 10.91 0.56
CA VAL A 7 -5.99 9.84 1.55
C VAL A 7 -5.15 8.66 1.05
N PRO A 8 -4.40 7.98 1.94
CA PRO A 8 -3.73 6.73 1.60
C PRO A 8 -4.75 5.72 1.06
N THR A 9 -4.51 5.15 -0.12
CA THR A 9 -5.40 4.15 -0.71
C THR A 9 -4.59 3.02 -1.32
N ALA A 10 -5.10 1.81 -1.13
CA ALA A 10 -4.51 0.60 -1.66
C ALA A 10 -5.59 -0.44 -2.01
N LEU A 11 -5.20 -1.39 -2.85
CA LEU A 11 -5.98 -2.59 -3.15
C LEU A 11 -5.17 -3.82 -2.74
N THR A 12 -5.82 -4.77 -2.08
CA THR A 12 -5.24 -6.06 -1.74
C THR A 12 -6.03 -7.20 -2.36
N GLY A 13 -5.30 -8.22 -2.81
CA GLY A 13 -5.86 -9.46 -3.33
C GLY A 13 -6.32 -10.44 -2.24
N PRO A 14 -6.81 -11.64 -2.62
CA PRO A 14 -7.42 -12.61 -1.70
C PRO A 14 -6.54 -13.08 -0.52
N THR A 15 -5.22 -13.03 -0.69
CA THR A 15 -4.24 -13.40 0.34
C THR A 15 -3.54 -12.16 0.93
N VAL A 16 -4.21 -11.01 0.92
CA VAL A 16 -3.65 -9.73 1.41
C VAL A 16 -2.33 -9.36 0.72
N ILE A 17 -2.24 -9.72 -0.56
CA ILE A 17 -1.15 -9.34 -1.46
C ILE A 17 -1.43 -7.94 -1.96
N TRP A 18 -0.48 -7.01 -1.85
CA TRP A 18 -0.66 -5.64 -2.34
C TRP A 18 -0.62 -5.61 -3.86
N GLU A 19 -1.71 -5.15 -4.48
CA GLU A 19 -1.84 -5.09 -5.95
C GLU A 19 -1.80 -3.65 -6.46
N TYR A 20 -2.16 -2.69 -5.61
CA TYR A 20 -2.10 -1.26 -5.93
C TYR A 20 -1.85 -0.43 -4.67
N THR A 21 -1.09 0.65 -4.84
CA THR A 21 -0.95 1.74 -3.86
C THR A 21 -0.95 3.09 -4.60
N ASN A 22 -1.55 4.12 -4.00
CA ASN A 22 -1.50 5.48 -4.54
C ASN A 22 -0.29 6.26 -3.97
N PRO A 23 0.05 7.45 -4.52
CA PRO A 23 1.16 8.25 -3.99
C PRO A 23 1.00 8.69 -2.53
N GLU A 24 -0.23 8.88 -2.06
CA GLU A 24 -0.49 9.22 -0.65
C GLU A 24 -0.17 8.05 0.30
N PHE A 25 -0.35 6.80 -0.15
CA PHE A 25 0.13 5.62 0.58
C PHE A 25 1.65 5.67 0.78
N GLU A 26 2.40 5.99 -0.27
CA GLU A 26 3.87 6.09 -0.17
C GLU A 26 4.30 7.16 0.83
N LYS A 27 3.62 8.32 0.83
CA LYS A 27 3.91 9.42 1.75
C LYS A 27 3.58 9.09 3.20
N PHE A 28 2.44 8.42 3.44
CA PHE A 28 1.96 8.14 4.78
C PHE A 28 2.73 7.01 5.44
N PHE A 29 2.97 5.92 4.72
CA PHE A 29 3.66 4.74 5.27
C PHE A 29 5.19 4.79 5.05
N GLY A 30 5.69 5.62 4.15
CA GLY A 30 7.11 5.75 3.86
C GLY A 30 7.68 4.65 2.96
N PHE A 31 6.83 3.86 2.32
CA PHE A 31 7.24 2.79 1.40
C PHE A 31 7.07 3.21 -0.05
N LYS A 32 7.97 2.80 -0.94
CA LYS A 32 7.73 2.89 -2.38
C LYS A 32 6.83 1.76 -2.84
N ARG A 33 5.98 2.03 -3.83
CA ARG A 33 5.10 1.00 -4.39
C ARG A 33 5.88 -0.24 -4.84
N GLU A 34 7.06 -0.05 -5.43
CA GLU A 34 7.93 -1.14 -5.90
C GLU A 34 8.42 -2.06 -4.78
N ASP A 35 8.49 -1.56 -3.54
CA ASP A 35 8.86 -2.35 -2.37
C ASP A 35 7.68 -3.10 -1.75
N VAL A 36 6.44 -2.77 -2.15
CA VAL A 36 5.19 -3.21 -1.52
C VAL A 36 4.41 -4.15 -2.43
N LEU A 37 4.30 -3.83 -3.71
CA LEU A 37 3.50 -4.59 -4.67
C LEU A 37 3.98 -6.03 -4.78
N GLY A 38 3.04 -6.97 -4.76
CA GLY A 38 3.30 -8.41 -4.82
C GLY A 38 3.70 -9.05 -3.49
N LYS A 39 3.96 -8.28 -2.43
CA LYS A 39 4.23 -8.82 -1.09
C LYS A 39 2.95 -9.05 -0.32
N ASN A 40 2.97 -10.01 0.60
CA ASN A 40 1.97 -10.16 1.64
C ASN A 40 2.14 -9.07 2.71
N THR A 41 1.04 -8.58 3.28
CA THR A 41 1.08 -7.58 4.36
C THR A 41 1.95 -7.99 5.55
N LEU A 42 1.99 -9.29 5.88
CA LEU A 42 2.78 -9.80 7.01
C LEU A 42 4.30 -9.76 6.76
N GLU A 43 4.74 -9.58 5.51
CA GLU A 43 6.15 -9.45 5.15
C GLU A 43 6.67 -8.02 5.32
N LEU A 44 5.78 -7.05 5.46
CA LEU A 44 6.13 -5.64 5.57
C LEU A 44 6.16 -5.21 7.04
N PRO A 45 7.13 -4.38 7.45
CA PRO A 45 7.17 -3.82 8.81
C PRO A 45 6.20 -2.64 8.93
N LEU A 46 4.95 -2.83 8.49
CA LEU A 46 3.88 -1.84 8.65
C LEU A 46 3.36 -1.90 10.10
N PRO A 47 3.03 -0.76 10.70
CA PRO A 47 2.41 -0.75 12.02
C PRO A 47 1.04 -1.44 11.93
N SER A 48 0.70 -2.22 12.96
CA SER A 48 -0.66 -2.75 13.12
C SER A 48 -1.63 -1.57 13.15
N GLN A 49 -2.55 -1.53 12.17
CA GLN A 49 -3.66 -0.59 12.13
C GLN A 49 -4.69 -0.91 13.21
#